data_AF-A0AAE1H4K8-F1
#
_entry.id   AF-A0AAE1H4K8-F1
#
_cell.length_a   1.000
_cell.length_b   1.000
_cell.length_c   1.000
_cell.angle_alpha   90.00
_cell.angle_beta   90.00
_cell.angle_gamma   90.00
#
_symmetry.space_group_name_H-M   'P 1'
#
loop_
_entity.id
_entity.type
_entity.pdbx_description
1 polymer ?
#
loop_
_entity_poly.entity_id
_entity_poly.type
_entity_poly.pdbx_seq_one_letter_code
_entity_poly.pdbx_strand_id
1 'polypeptide(L)'
;MVNGVRTNESEEVFLKSLEKSQLWITRINRKDLQEKDINCNTRICARHFVSGKPAYHMMENDPDWAPSLELGYNYASPKIVQLALERCKRSEGRRKVLSNITNCQPEPEPEPEPEPSCKEASTQTYLTSHDVEEST
;
A
#
# COMPACT_ATOMS: atom_id res chain seq x y z
N MET A 1 -30.35 -34.96 21.04
CA MET A 1 -29.42 -34.31 20.10
C MET A 1 -29.18 -32.90 20.60
N VAL A 2 -28.01 -32.62 21.18
CA VAL A 2 -27.63 -31.26 21.56
C VAL A 2 -27.07 -30.59 20.31
N ASN A 3 -27.74 -29.54 19.84
CA ASN A 3 -27.23 -28.72 18.75
C ASN A 3 -26.06 -27.90 19.31
N GLY A 4 -24.83 -28.30 18.99
CA GLY A 4 -23.64 -27.51 19.32
C GLY A 4 -23.63 -26.26 18.46
N VAL A 5 -24.13 -25.14 19.00
CA VAL A 5 -23.95 -23.83 18.38
C VAL A 5 -22.46 -23.54 18.43
N ARG A 6 -21.81 -23.44 17.26
CA ARG A 6 -20.42 -22.98 17.14
C ARG A 6 -20.39 -21.50 17.50
N THR A 7 -20.05 -21.17 18.75
CA THR A 7 -20.07 -19.80 19.27
C THR A 7 -18.83 -18.99 18.90
N ASN A 8 -17.78 -19.64 18.39
CA ASN A 8 -16.54 -18.97 17.99
C ASN A 8 -16.65 -18.27 16.62
N GLU A 9 -17.36 -18.87 15.66
CA GLU A 9 -17.57 -18.29 14.33
C GLU A 9 -18.36 -16.96 14.41
N SER A 10 -19.26 -16.81 15.39
CA SER A 10 -20.11 -15.61 15.49
C SER A 10 -19.39 -14.36 15.96
N GLU A 11 -18.41 -14.49 16.85
CA GLU A 11 -17.69 -13.33 17.39
C GLU A 11 -16.72 -12.76 16.36
N GLU A 12 -15.95 -13.62 15.68
CA GLU A 12 -15.04 -13.20 14.62
C GLU A 12 -15.80 -12.55 13.45
N VAL A 13 -16.90 -13.15 13.02
CA VAL A 13 -17.82 -12.60 12.00
C VAL A 13 -18.32 -11.21 12.42
N PHE A 14 -18.71 -11.05 13.69
CA PHE A 14 -19.19 -9.79 14.21
C PHE A 14 -18.09 -8.72 14.21
N LEU A 15 -16.90 -9.05 14.71
CA LEU A 15 -15.76 -8.14 14.74
C LEU A 15 -15.37 -7.69 13.33
N LYS A 16 -15.30 -8.60 12.36
CA LYS A 16 -15.00 -8.26 10.97
C LYS A 16 -16.09 -7.41 10.32
N SER A 17 -17.36 -7.67 10.63
CA SER A 17 -18.47 -6.82 10.19
C SER A 17 -18.37 -5.40 10.79
N LEU A 18 -17.93 -5.29 12.04
CA LEU A 18 -17.73 -4.01 12.71
C LEU A 18 -16.58 -3.22 12.08
N GLU A 19 -15.42 -3.85 11.90
CA GLU A 19 -14.25 -3.26 11.22
C GLU A 19 -14.63 -2.74 9.83
N LYS A 20 -15.37 -3.56 9.07
CA LYS A 20 -15.87 -3.18 7.76
C LYS A 20 -16.78 -1.96 7.84
N SER A 21 -17.75 -1.94 8.75
CA SER A 21 -18.65 -0.79 8.94
C SER A 21 -17.88 0.48 9.27
N GLN A 22 -16.94 0.42 10.20
CA GLN A 22 -16.10 1.56 10.58
C GLN A 22 -15.28 2.08 9.39
N LEU A 23 -14.66 1.18 8.64
CA LEU A 23 -13.90 1.54 7.44
C LEU A 23 -14.79 2.23 6.39
N TRP A 24 -16.03 1.78 6.22
CA TRP A 24 -16.98 2.41 5.30
C TRP A 24 -17.29 3.85 5.73
N ILE A 25 -17.55 4.08 7.02
CA ILE A 25 -17.80 5.43 7.56
C ILE A 25 -16.59 6.32 7.33
N THR A 26 -15.39 5.83 7.66
CA THR A 26 -14.14 6.56 7.45
C THR A 26 -13.95 6.93 5.99
N ARG A 27 -14.19 6.00 5.06
CA ARG A 27 -14.07 6.29 3.62
C ARG A 27 -15.12 7.26 3.13
N ILE A 28 -16.37 7.14 3.59
CA ILE A 28 -17.46 8.06 3.22
C ILE A 28 -17.25 9.46 3.82
N ASN A 29 -16.40 9.61 4.84
CA ASN A 29 -15.86 10.89 5.32
C ASN A 29 -16.85 12.08 5.28
N ARG A 30 -18.10 11.80 5.66
CA ARG A 30 -19.20 12.75 5.63
C ARG A 30 -19.38 13.26 7.05
N LYS A 31 -19.28 14.58 7.23
CA LYS A 31 -19.34 15.20 8.56
C LYS A 31 -20.69 14.94 9.24
N ASP A 32 -21.74 14.82 8.45
CA ASP A 32 -23.13 14.59 8.86
C ASP A 32 -23.50 13.11 9.02
N LEU A 33 -22.58 12.17 8.77
CA LEU A 33 -22.83 10.73 8.87
C LEU A 33 -21.88 10.12 9.89
N GLN A 34 -22.31 10.04 11.15
CA GLN A 34 -21.59 9.33 12.21
C GLN A 34 -22.20 7.94 12.43
N GLU A 35 -21.51 7.07 13.16
CA GLU A 35 -21.96 5.68 13.41
C GLU A 35 -23.37 5.61 14.02
N LYS A 36 -23.70 6.55 14.91
CA LYS A 36 -25.03 6.68 15.52
C LYS A 36 -26.16 7.06 14.55
N ASP A 37 -25.81 7.66 13.40
CA ASP A 37 -26.77 8.16 12.42
C ASP A 37 -27.08 7.09 11.36
N ILE A 38 -26.33 5.98 11.37
CA ILE A 38 -26.51 4.86 10.44
C ILE A 38 -27.68 4.02 10.91
N ASN A 39 -28.65 3.86 10.02
CA ASN A 39 -29.83 3.04 10.26
C ASN A 39 -30.02 2.07 9.09
N CYS A 40 -31.06 1.23 9.18
CA CYS A 40 -31.38 0.24 8.16
C CYS A 40 -31.68 0.82 6.76
N ASN A 41 -31.98 2.13 6.67
CA ASN A 41 -32.22 2.84 5.42
C ASN A 41 -30.96 3.54 4.87
N THR A 42 -29.83 3.54 5.59
CA THR A 42 -28.56 4.03 5.06
C THR A 42 -28.07 3.05 3.98
N ARG A 43 -28.02 3.51 2.73
CA ARG A 43 -27.60 2.70 1.58
C ARG A 43 -26.41 3.33 0.87
N ILE A 44 -25.61 2.47 0.23
CA ILE A 44 -24.53 2.87 -0.67
C ILE A 44 -24.88 2.32 -2.06
N CYS A 45 -24.77 3.17 -3.08
CA CYS A 45 -25.03 2.78 -4.45
C CYS A 45 -23.92 1.86 -4.99
N ALA A 46 -24.30 0.92 -5.86
CA ALA A 46 -23.40 -0.01 -6.55
C ALA A 46 -22.17 0.68 -7.18
N ARG A 47 -22.34 1.90 -7.70
CA ARG A 47 -21.30 2.69 -8.37
C ARG A 47 -20.06 2.96 -7.53
N HIS A 48 -20.15 2.85 -6.20
CA HIS A 48 -19.01 3.04 -5.31
C HIS A 48 -18.09 1.79 -5.19
N PHE A 49 -18.45 0.69 -5.85
CA PHE A 49 -17.74 -0.58 -5.89
C PHE A 49 -17.36 -0.92 -7.35
N VAL A 50 -16.19 -1.50 -7.56
CA VAL A 50 -15.65 -1.97 -8.83
C VAL A 50 -16.56 -3.04 -9.45
N SER A 51 -16.97 -4.05 -8.68
CA SER A 51 -17.88 -5.11 -9.14
C SER A 51 -19.36 -4.72 -9.06
N GLY A 52 -19.68 -3.49 -8.64
CA GLY A 52 -21.06 -3.03 -8.42
C GLY A 52 -21.73 -3.58 -7.16
N LYS A 53 -21.03 -4.35 -6.33
CA LYS A 53 -21.53 -4.88 -5.05
C LYS A 53 -20.39 -4.99 -4.04
N PRO A 54 -20.68 -4.89 -2.72
CA PRO A 54 -19.67 -5.07 -1.71
C PRO A 54 -19.21 -6.53 -1.62
N ALA A 55 -17.93 -6.74 -1.33
CA ALA A 55 -17.39 -8.07 -1.07
C ALA A 55 -17.96 -8.68 0.22
N TYR A 56 -17.82 -10.00 0.39
CA TYR A 56 -18.16 -10.70 1.63
C TYR A 56 -17.33 -10.15 2.80
N HIS A 57 -17.84 -10.15 4.05
CA HIS A 57 -17.20 -9.56 5.24
C HIS A 57 -15.99 -10.34 5.81
N MET A 58 -15.45 -11.36 5.13
CA MET A 58 -14.14 -11.95 5.47
C MET A 58 -13.03 -11.74 4.42
N MET A 59 -13.39 -11.31 3.20
CA MET A 59 -12.48 -10.92 2.12
C MET A 59 -11.90 -9.49 2.25
N GLU A 60 -11.12 -9.22 3.30
CA GLU A 60 -10.57 -7.87 3.59
C GLU A 60 -9.69 -7.30 2.46
N ASN A 61 -8.99 -8.18 1.74
CA ASN A 61 -8.09 -7.81 0.65
C ASN A 61 -8.82 -7.51 -0.67
N ASP A 62 -10.13 -7.70 -0.73
CA ASP A 62 -10.91 -7.45 -1.93
C ASP A 62 -11.06 -5.93 -2.17
N PRO A 63 -10.88 -5.42 -3.40
CA PRO A 63 -11.05 -3.99 -3.69
C PRO A 63 -12.46 -3.48 -3.35
N ASP A 64 -13.48 -4.35 -3.41
CA ASP A 64 -14.88 -4.07 -3.09
C ASP A 64 -15.24 -4.35 -1.63
N TRP A 65 -14.26 -4.67 -0.79
CA TRP A 65 -14.46 -4.77 0.65
C TRP A 65 -15.06 -3.50 1.25
N ALA A 66 -14.63 -2.34 0.73
CA ALA A 66 -15.14 -1.05 1.16
C ALA A 66 -15.26 -0.10 -0.04
N PRO A 67 -16.21 0.85 0.01
CA PRO A 67 -16.45 1.75 -1.11
C PRO A 67 -15.20 2.60 -1.34
N SER A 68 -14.83 2.80 -2.59
CA SER A 68 -13.60 3.52 -2.96
C SER A 68 -13.80 4.44 -4.16
N LEU A 69 -14.79 4.16 -5.00
CA LEU A 69 -15.05 4.92 -6.22
C LEU A 69 -15.98 6.11 -5.97
N GLU A 70 -15.74 7.21 -6.67
CA GLU A 70 -16.65 8.36 -6.78
C GLU A 70 -17.18 8.93 -5.44
N LEU A 71 -16.39 8.85 -4.37
CA LEU A 71 -16.81 9.30 -3.04
C LEU A 71 -16.87 10.84 -2.90
N GLY A 72 -16.48 11.59 -3.92
CA GLY A 72 -16.64 13.04 -3.97
C GLY A 72 -15.58 13.86 -3.23
N TYR A 73 -14.51 13.26 -2.69
CA TYR A 73 -13.36 14.03 -2.13
C TYR A 73 -12.34 14.47 -3.18
N ASN A 74 -12.57 14.16 -4.46
CA ASN A 74 -11.68 14.50 -5.56
C ASN A 74 -11.62 16.00 -5.89
N TYR A 75 -12.13 16.87 -5.02
CA TYR A 75 -11.79 18.30 -5.04
C TYR A 75 -10.36 18.49 -4.52
N ALA A 76 -9.39 17.90 -5.22
CA ALA A 76 -8.00 18.26 -5.04
C ALA A 76 -7.92 19.77 -5.31
N SER A 77 -7.43 20.53 -4.32
CA SER A 77 -7.21 21.95 -4.53
C SER A 77 -6.32 22.12 -5.77
N PRO A 78 -6.45 23.22 -6.54
CA PRO A 78 -5.64 23.45 -7.72
C PRO A 78 -4.13 23.23 -7.48
N LYS A 79 -3.67 23.56 -6.26
CA LYS A 79 -2.32 23.33 -5.78
C LYS A 79 -1.93 21.83 -5.73
N ILE A 80 -2.79 20.97 -5.20
CA ILE A 80 -2.54 19.51 -5.13
C ILE A 80 -2.48 18.91 -6.55
N VAL A 81 -3.38 19.34 -7.43
CA VAL A 81 -3.39 18.92 -8.84
C VAL A 81 -2.10 19.35 -9.55
N GLN A 82 -1.68 20.60 -9.36
CA GLN A 82 -0.43 21.11 -9.93
C GLN A 82 0.80 20.32 -9.44
N LEU A 83 0.88 20.02 -8.14
CA LEU A 83 1.97 19.22 -7.58
C LEU A 83 2.00 17.79 -8.14
N ALA A 84 0.83 17.16 -8.31
CA ALA A 84 0.71 15.85 -8.93
C ALA A 84 1.18 15.87 -10.39
N LEU A 85 0.80 16.90 -11.15
CA LEU A 85 1.24 17.10 -12.53
C LEU A 85 2.76 17.30 -12.62
N GLU A 86 3.36 18.11 -11.75
CA GLU A 86 4.81 18.31 -11.69
C GLU A 86 5.57 17.03 -11.34
N ARG A 87 5.03 16.21 -10.42
CA ARG A 87 5.57 14.87 -10.12
C ARG A 87 5.50 13.96 -11.33
N CYS A 88 4.37 13.95 -12.05
CA CYS A 88 4.20 13.18 -13.28
C CYS A 88 5.25 13.58 -14.34
N LYS A 89 5.37 14.88 -14.65
CA LYS A 89 6.37 15.42 -15.58
C LYS A 89 7.81 15.04 -15.22
N ARG A 90 8.16 15.06 -13.94
CA ARG A 90 9.49 14.63 -13.47
C ARG A 90 9.73 13.14 -13.70
N SER A 91 8.72 12.30 -13.46
CA SER A 91 8.81 10.86 -13.71
C SER A 91 8.94 10.54 -15.21
N GLU A 92 8.23 11.28 -16.07
CA GLU A 92 8.35 11.18 -17.53
C GLU A 92 9.73 11.61 -18.02
N GLY A 93 10.29 12.69 -17.45
CA GLY A 93 11.66 13.12 -17.72
C GLY A 93 12.68 12.02 -17.41
N ARG A 94 12.56 11.37 -16.25
CA ARG A 94 13.41 10.23 -15.89
C ARG A 94 13.24 9.05 -16.86
N ARG A 95 12.01 8.75 -17.29
CA ARG A 95 11.73 7.68 -18.25
C ARG A 95 12.38 7.95 -19.61
N LYS A 96 12.31 9.19 -20.09
CA LYS A 96 12.98 9.61 -21.33
C LYS A 96 14.50 9.50 -21.23
N VAL A 97 15.07 9.87 -20.08
CA VAL A 97 16.51 9.70 -19.79
C VAL A 97 16.89 8.20 -19.74
N LEU A 98 16.07 7.34 -19.15
CA LEU A 98 16.37 5.90 -19.19
C LEU A 98 16.32 5.36 -20.63
N SER A 99 15.37 5.79 -21.44
CA SER A 99 15.26 5.36 -22.85
C SER A 99 16.37 5.88 -23.76
N ASN A 100 17.02 6.99 -23.41
CA ASN A 100 18.13 7.53 -24.19
C ASN A 100 19.50 7.01 -23.71
N ILE A 101 19.64 6.62 -22.44
CA ILE A 101 20.81 5.88 -21.94
C ILE A 101 20.91 4.49 -22.57
N THR A 102 19.78 3.81 -22.84
CA THR A 102 19.78 2.52 -23.57
C THR A 102 20.27 2.61 -25.03
N ASN A 103 20.54 3.81 -25.54
CA ASN A 103 21.12 4.02 -26.87
C ASN A 103 22.60 4.45 -26.83
N CYS A 104 23.24 4.47 -25.66
CA CYS A 104 24.69 4.54 -25.57
C CYS A 104 25.25 3.14 -25.86
N GLN A 105 25.80 2.94 -27.06
CA GLN A 105 26.66 1.80 -27.33
C GLN A 105 27.82 1.81 -26.30
N PRO A 106 28.19 0.66 -25.73
CA PRO A 106 29.39 0.59 -24.88
C PRO A 106 30.59 1.05 -25.70
N GLU A 107 31.35 2.00 -25.15
CA GLU A 107 32.67 2.38 -25.65
C GLU A 107 33.54 1.12 -25.75
N PRO A 108 34.30 0.90 -26.84
CA PRO A 108 35.15 -0.27 -26.95
C PRO A 108 36.17 -0.27 -25.82
N GLU A 109 36.15 -1.37 -25.05
CA GLU A 109 37.04 -1.64 -23.92
C GLU A 109 38.51 -1.41 -24.34
N PRO A 110 39.27 -0.50 -23.69
CA PRO A 110 40.70 -0.42 -23.94
C PRO A 110 41.39 -1.70 -23.42
N GLU A 111 42.23 -2.29 -24.26
CA GLU A 111 42.99 -3.52 -23.99
C GLU A 111 43.76 -3.48 -22.65
N PRO A 112 43.90 -4.63 -21.96
CA PRO A 112 44.47 -4.68 -20.62
C PRO A 112 45.99 -4.43 -20.62
N GLU A 113 46.40 -3.28 -20.11
CA GLU A 113 47.80 -3.00 -19.73
C GLU A 113 48.13 -3.67 -18.37
N PRO A 114 49.36 -4.20 -18.19
CA PRO A 114 49.68 -5.22 -17.19
C PRO A 114 49.66 -4.70 -15.75
N GLU A 115 49.09 -5.50 -14.84
CA GLU A 115 49.01 -5.20 -13.41
C GLU A 115 50.39 -5.16 -12.72
N PRO A 116 50.75 -4.07 -12.03
CA PRO A 116 51.82 -4.10 -11.05
C PRO A 116 51.28 -4.47 -9.67
N SER A 117 51.44 -5.76 -9.36
CA SER A 117 51.92 -6.32 -8.08
C SER A 117 51.54 -5.56 -6.80
N CYS A 118 50.57 -6.13 -6.08
CA CYS A 118 50.21 -5.78 -4.71
C CYS A 118 51.45 -5.63 -3.80
N LYS A 119 51.55 -4.49 -3.10
CA LYS A 119 52.34 -4.38 -1.88
C LYS A 119 51.39 -4.02 -0.75
N GLU A 120 51.60 -4.73 0.34
CA GLU A 120 50.67 -5.04 1.42
C GLU A 120 50.39 -3.88 2.38
N ALA A 121 49.49 -4.20 3.31
CA ALA A 121 49.19 -3.57 4.60
C ALA A 121 48.11 -2.47 4.55
N SER A 122 47.12 -2.43 5.44
CA SER A 122 46.95 -3.11 6.72
C SER A 122 45.46 -3.15 7.07
N THR A 123 44.98 -4.31 7.50
CA THR A 123 43.66 -4.53 8.09
C THR A 123 43.54 -3.91 9.49
N GLN A 124 42.39 -3.34 9.81
CA GLN A 124 41.80 -3.34 11.16
C GLN A 124 40.27 -3.20 11.02
N THR A 125 39.53 -4.31 10.95
CA THR A 125 38.82 -5.00 12.04
C THR A 125 37.77 -4.13 12.74
N TYR A 126 36.52 -4.26 12.31
CA TYR A 126 35.34 -3.88 13.09
C TYR A 126 35.08 -5.00 14.12
N LEU A 127 35.03 -4.64 15.40
CA LEU A 127 34.70 -5.54 16.48
C LEU A 127 33.19 -5.65 16.64
N THR A 128 32.75 -6.90 16.60
CA THR A 128 31.44 -7.49 16.88
C THR A 128 30.98 -7.19 18.30
N SER A 129 29.68 -7.00 18.50
CA SER A 129 28.99 -7.39 19.73
C SER A 129 27.53 -7.67 19.38
N HIS A 130 27.27 -8.92 19.04
CA HIS A 130 25.96 -9.54 19.07
C HIS A 130 26.10 -10.83 19.86
N ASP A 131 25.01 -11.19 20.54
CA ASP A 131 24.70 -12.49 21.14
C ASP A 131 25.27 -12.71 22.57
N VAL A 132 24.60 -13.34 23.53
CA VAL A 132 23.30 -14.03 23.61
C VAL A 132 23.10 -14.45 25.09
N GLU A 133 21.87 -14.32 25.58
CA GLU A 133 21.11 -15.25 26.44
C GLU A 133 21.30 -15.50 27.97
N GLU A 134 20.10 -15.73 28.53
CA GLU A 134 19.62 -16.82 29.40
C GLU A 134 19.54 -16.69 30.93
N SER A 135 18.33 -17.06 31.39
CA SER A 135 17.98 -17.88 32.56
C SER A 135 18.50 -17.46 33.95
N THR A 136 17.58 -17.02 34.82
CA THR A 136 17.03 -17.79 35.95
C THR A 136 15.85 -17.04 36.56
#